data_AF-A0A8A1M632-F1
#
_entry.id   AF-A0A8A1M632-F1
#
_cell.length_a   1.000
_cell.length_b   1.000
_cell.length_c   1.000
_cell.angle_alpha   90.00
_cell.angle_beta   90.00
_cell.angle_gamma   90.00
#
_symmetry.space_group_name_H-M   'P 1'
#
loop_
_entity.id
_entity.type
_entity.pdbx_description
1 polymer ?
#
loop_
_entity_poly.entity_id
_entity_poly.type
_entity_poly.pdbx_seq_one_letter_code
_entity_poly.pdbx_strand_id
1 'polypeptide(L)'
;MVVDERDDPLVKALPPETDYLTYLTILEYQLTRERLPILHNLLQDEKLTVNIGWDLVQLLLPMMPASQECLQDVARLGNPREVILRVCNSLMKLEPVQDEDGDDMDREDDRRLSEAVGEVKLEEEPRMNDNDENADDKSSAATSNVPVHVLQFNCLLSMLSVLHSRIQTRYPSRFVATSLQAVLEAYTAFPTVETTAAVLEFFRDIAGKKRPRLPPRNTSESILLTQSAQETTAPDPEAESHPGTVGSEESALINRLMQFGLIELLKTYLLHCVNATPAGMLWALRLQEKLDTRNQMHSSLSLIGAFGKEDYLKERDMTVGKIIALSRDFGIETNELLDIISKPGDQQPPPLDFEETPKHAEDIHLQRHGCLLLLAARSAADKLLSSGQPVKAIPVFPDLAAIYSHFLGEGESPYSVVMEEPEALVDSLCSLAVIASSNPSSSPPNETEFTQFIIQLTACIPTPTQSSVLISSDKFSRTRIYNTPENQQ
;
A
#
# COMPACT_ATOMS: atom_id res chain seq x y z
N MET A 1 2.32 -28.13 -37.15
CA MET A 1 1.99 -27.48 -38.44
C MET A 1 2.13 -26.00 -38.20
N VAL A 2 3.03 -25.31 -38.90
CA VAL A 2 3.19 -23.86 -38.75
C VAL A 2 2.00 -23.23 -39.47
N VAL A 3 1.05 -22.68 -38.70
CA VAL A 3 -0.01 -21.83 -39.25
C VAL A 3 0.71 -20.61 -39.81
N ASP A 4 0.54 -20.33 -41.10
CA ASP A 4 1.02 -19.08 -41.68
C ASP A 4 0.32 -17.94 -40.91
N GLU A 5 1.07 -17.08 -40.25
CA GLU A 5 0.52 -15.99 -39.41
C GLU A 5 -0.44 -15.10 -40.20
N ARG A 6 -0.31 -15.07 -41.53
CA ARG A 6 -1.19 -14.33 -42.45
C ARG A 6 -2.56 -14.96 -42.64
N ASP A 7 -2.71 -16.25 -42.32
CA ASP A 7 -3.96 -16.99 -42.46
C ASP A 7 -4.80 -17.02 -41.17
N ASP A 8 -4.27 -16.49 -40.06
CA ASP A 8 -4.96 -16.45 -38.76
C ASP A 8 -6.25 -15.61 -38.84
N PRO A 9 -7.36 -16.07 -38.22
CA PRO A 9 -8.63 -15.34 -38.22
C PRO A 9 -8.53 -13.92 -37.66
N LEU A 10 -7.63 -13.65 -36.71
CA LEU A 10 -7.45 -12.32 -36.15
C LEU A 10 -6.85 -11.36 -37.17
N VAL A 11 -5.92 -11.82 -38.01
CA VAL A 11 -5.31 -10.99 -39.05
C VAL A 11 -6.27 -10.74 -40.21
N LYS A 12 -7.05 -11.76 -40.60
CA LYS A 12 -8.03 -11.65 -41.70
C LYS A 12 -9.20 -10.73 -41.39
N ALA A 13 -9.55 -10.61 -40.11
CA ALA A 13 -10.65 -9.76 -39.66
C ALA A 13 -10.23 -8.32 -39.36
N LEU A 14 -8.99 -7.91 -39.64
CA LEU A 14 -8.53 -6.56 -39.33
C LEU A 14 -9.33 -5.49 -40.08
N PRO A 15 -9.67 -4.36 -39.44
CA PRO A 15 -10.21 -3.20 -40.12
C PRO A 15 -9.26 -2.73 -41.25
N PRO A 16 -9.76 -2.41 -42.46
CA PRO A 16 -11.16 -2.12 -42.80
C PRO A 16 -12.01 -3.32 -43.26
N GLU A 17 -11.51 -4.56 -43.24
CA GLU A 17 -12.28 -5.73 -43.70
C GLU A 17 -13.50 -5.99 -42.82
N THR A 18 -13.40 -5.72 -41.52
CA THR A 18 -14.55 -5.59 -40.61
C THR A 18 -14.55 -4.24 -39.91
N ASP A 19 -15.68 -3.84 -39.33
CA ASP A 19 -15.72 -2.72 -38.39
C ASP A 19 -15.13 -3.12 -37.03
N TYR A 20 -14.77 -2.12 -36.21
CA TYR A 20 -14.11 -2.34 -34.92
C TYR A 20 -14.94 -3.16 -33.93
N LEU A 21 -16.28 -3.00 -33.94
CA LEU A 21 -17.15 -3.75 -33.04
C LEU A 21 -17.17 -5.23 -33.42
N THR A 22 -17.35 -5.53 -34.71
CA THR A 22 -17.25 -6.90 -35.22
C THR A 22 -15.86 -7.51 -34.93
N TYR A 23 -14.80 -6.73 -35.07
CA TYR A 23 -13.44 -7.19 -34.74
C TYR A 23 -13.27 -7.54 -33.26
N LEU A 24 -13.81 -6.72 -32.35
CA LEU A 24 -13.83 -7.00 -30.91
C LEU A 24 -14.60 -8.29 -30.59
N THR A 25 -15.76 -8.50 -31.22
CA THR A 25 -16.51 -9.75 -31.08
C THR A 25 -15.70 -10.96 -31.55
N ILE A 26 -15.00 -10.84 -32.68
CA ILE A 26 -14.11 -11.92 -33.17
C ILE A 26 -13.00 -12.19 -32.15
N LEU A 27 -12.36 -11.14 -31.60
CA LEU A 27 -11.36 -11.29 -30.55
C LEU A 27 -11.92 -11.99 -29.31
N GLU A 28 -13.11 -11.62 -28.85
CA GLU A 28 -13.75 -12.26 -27.69
C GLU A 28 -13.93 -13.78 -27.86
N TYR A 29 -14.29 -14.23 -29.06
CA TYR A 29 -14.48 -15.66 -29.34
C TYR A 29 -13.22 -16.42 -29.74
N GLN A 30 -12.23 -15.73 -30.33
CA GLN A 30 -11.07 -16.37 -30.96
C GLN A 30 -9.77 -16.15 -30.20
N LEU A 31 -9.71 -15.23 -29.24
CA LEU A 31 -8.50 -14.97 -28.48
C LEU A 31 -8.23 -16.09 -27.48
N THR A 32 -7.08 -16.75 -27.64
CA THR A 32 -6.56 -17.76 -26.73
C THR A 32 -5.14 -17.37 -26.32
N ARG A 33 -4.60 -18.01 -25.26
CA ARG A 33 -3.23 -17.73 -24.79
C ARG A 33 -2.18 -17.91 -25.90
N GLU A 34 -2.39 -18.86 -26.82
CA GLU A 34 -1.49 -19.13 -27.95
C GLU A 34 -1.49 -18.00 -29.01
N ARG A 35 -2.57 -17.22 -29.09
CA ARG A 35 -2.72 -16.10 -30.04
C ARG A 35 -2.31 -14.75 -29.47
N LEU A 36 -1.92 -14.67 -28.19
CA LEU A 36 -1.44 -13.43 -27.56
C LEU A 36 -0.22 -12.82 -28.27
N PRO A 37 0.79 -13.59 -28.75
CA PRO A 37 1.89 -13.01 -29.51
C PRO A 37 1.44 -12.35 -30.83
N ILE A 38 0.43 -12.92 -31.49
CA ILE A 38 -0.17 -12.33 -32.69
C ILE A 38 -0.86 -11.02 -32.30
N LEU A 39 -1.67 -11.03 -31.24
CA LEU A 39 -2.34 -9.82 -30.76
C LEU A 39 -1.34 -8.73 -30.34
N HIS A 40 -0.25 -9.07 -29.64
CA HIS A 40 0.83 -8.14 -29.28
C HIS A 40 1.39 -7.42 -30.50
N ASN A 41 1.66 -8.16 -31.59
CA ASN A 41 2.12 -7.59 -32.85
C ASN A 41 1.06 -6.69 -33.50
N LEU A 42 -0.22 -7.06 -33.45
CA LEU A 42 -1.32 -6.26 -33.99
C LEU A 42 -1.56 -4.97 -33.19
N LEU A 43 -1.38 -5.02 -31.86
CA LEU A 43 -1.54 -3.85 -30.99
C LEU A 43 -0.47 -2.79 -31.19
N GLN A 44 0.63 -3.10 -31.90
CA GLN A 44 1.61 -2.10 -32.29
C GLN A 44 1.06 -1.07 -33.30
N ASP A 45 -0.06 -1.36 -33.97
CA ASP A 45 -0.77 -0.37 -34.78
C ASP A 45 -1.54 0.61 -33.87
N GLU A 46 -1.00 1.83 -33.75
CA GLU A 46 -1.59 2.92 -32.99
C GLU A 46 -3.05 3.17 -33.38
N LYS A 47 -3.39 3.16 -34.68
CA LYS A 47 -4.75 3.47 -35.12
C LYS A 47 -5.72 2.39 -34.66
N LEU A 48 -5.33 1.12 -34.76
CA LEU A 48 -6.15 0.02 -34.26
C LEU A 48 -6.33 0.13 -32.74
N THR A 49 -5.21 0.24 -32.01
CA THR A 49 -5.19 0.18 -30.55
C THR A 49 -5.89 1.38 -29.90
N VAL A 50 -5.84 2.57 -30.49
CA VAL A 50 -6.63 3.74 -30.04
C VAL A 50 -8.12 3.43 -30.03
N ASN A 51 -8.63 2.70 -31.03
CA ASN A 51 -10.06 2.44 -31.20
C ASN A 51 -10.56 1.27 -30.35
N ILE A 52 -9.76 0.21 -30.18
CA ILE A 52 -10.22 -1.03 -29.53
C ILE A 52 -9.60 -1.27 -28.14
N GLY A 53 -8.49 -0.62 -27.81
CA GLY A 53 -7.63 -1.02 -26.67
C GLY A 53 -8.34 -0.97 -25.32
N TRP A 54 -9.22 0.01 -25.11
CA TRP A 54 -9.97 0.16 -23.86
C TRP A 54 -10.94 -1.00 -23.62
N ASP A 55 -11.57 -1.58 -24.65
CA ASP A 55 -12.41 -2.78 -24.49
C ASP A 55 -11.58 -4.04 -24.17
N LEU A 56 -10.36 -4.11 -24.69
CA LEU A 56 -9.48 -5.27 -24.51
C LEU A 56 -9.01 -5.46 -23.06
N VAL A 57 -9.04 -4.43 -22.22
CA VAL A 57 -8.59 -4.54 -20.81
C VAL A 57 -9.35 -5.65 -20.08
N GLN A 58 -10.67 -5.73 -20.25
CA GLN A 58 -11.49 -6.76 -19.60
C GLN A 58 -11.29 -8.16 -20.20
N LEU A 59 -10.97 -8.24 -21.49
CA LEU A 59 -10.70 -9.51 -22.16
C LEU A 59 -9.32 -10.06 -21.76
N LEU A 60 -8.33 -9.18 -21.63
CA LEU A 60 -6.93 -9.55 -21.37
C LEU A 60 -6.64 -9.80 -19.89
N LEU A 61 -7.29 -9.08 -18.97
CA LEU A 61 -7.00 -9.18 -17.53
C LEU A 61 -7.16 -10.61 -16.96
N PRO A 62 -8.20 -11.40 -17.31
CA PRO A 62 -8.32 -12.80 -16.87
C PRO A 62 -7.23 -13.73 -17.42
N MET A 63 -6.51 -13.33 -18.46
CA MET A 63 -5.45 -14.12 -19.10
C MET A 63 -4.05 -13.87 -18.50
N MET A 64 -3.97 -13.05 -17.44
CA MET A 64 -2.73 -12.79 -16.71
C MET A 64 -2.13 -14.09 -16.13
N PRO A 65 -0.79 -14.24 -16.09
CA PRO A 65 0.23 -13.25 -16.47
C PRO A 65 0.55 -13.20 -17.98
N ALA A 66 0.01 -14.11 -18.80
CA ALA A 66 0.42 -14.26 -20.20
C ALA A 66 0.08 -13.03 -21.08
N SER A 67 -0.96 -12.28 -20.72
CA SER A 67 -1.43 -11.10 -21.46
C SER A 67 -0.78 -9.78 -21.04
N GLN A 68 0.21 -9.81 -20.15
CA GLN A 68 0.81 -8.61 -19.56
C GLN A 68 1.38 -7.65 -20.63
N GLU A 69 2.08 -8.17 -21.64
CA GLU A 69 2.66 -7.36 -22.71
C GLU A 69 1.58 -6.66 -23.55
N CYS A 70 0.49 -7.39 -23.86
CA CYS A 70 -0.66 -6.80 -24.57
C CYS A 70 -1.33 -5.68 -23.75
N LEU A 71 -1.46 -5.84 -22.42
CA LEU A 71 -1.99 -4.80 -21.53
C LEU A 71 -1.07 -3.57 -21.47
N GLN A 72 0.25 -3.78 -21.50
CA GLN A 72 1.22 -2.67 -21.58
C GLN A 72 1.12 -1.92 -22.92
N ASP A 73 0.92 -2.62 -24.04
CA ASP A 73 0.66 -1.99 -25.34
C ASP A 73 -0.62 -1.17 -25.32
N VAL A 74 -1.70 -1.69 -24.73
CA VAL A 74 -2.96 -0.96 -24.55
C VAL A 74 -2.72 0.32 -23.74
N ALA A 75 -1.94 0.26 -22.66
CA ALA A 75 -1.61 1.46 -21.88
C ALA A 75 -0.74 2.46 -22.66
N ARG A 76 0.15 1.98 -23.53
CA ARG A 76 1.10 2.78 -24.31
C ARG A 76 0.48 3.42 -25.56
N LEU A 77 -0.45 2.73 -26.22
CA LEU A 77 -0.97 3.09 -27.54
C LEU A 77 -2.48 3.36 -27.55
N GLY A 78 -3.24 2.86 -26.57
CA GLY A 78 -4.69 3.07 -26.49
C GLY A 78 -5.08 4.51 -26.20
N ASN A 79 -6.37 4.84 -26.35
CA ASN A 79 -6.92 6.14 -25.94
C ASN A 79 -6.81 6.29 -24.41
N PRO A 80 -5.97 7.22 -23.89
CA PRO A 80 -5.69 7.28 -22.47
C PRO A 80 -6.92 7.60 -21.61
N ARG A 81 -7.86 8.39 -22.14
CA ARG A 81 -9.08 8.78 -21.40
C ARG A 81 -9.96 7.56 -21.11
N GLU A 82 -10.24 6.76 -22.14
CA GLU A 82 -11.09 5.57 -22.03
C GLU A 82 -10.39 4.42 -21.28
N VAL A 83 -9.09 4.22 -21.53
CA VAL A 83 -8.33 3.15 -20.87
C VAL A 83 -8.22 3.42 -19.37
N ILE A 84 -8.02 4.67 -18.91
CA ILE A 84 -8.02 4.98 -17.47
C ILE A 84 -9.35 4.56 -16.83
N LEU A 85 -10.48 4.97 -17.41
CA LEU A 85 -11.80 4.66 -16.87
C LEU A 85 -12.02 3.14 -16.81
N ARG A 86 -11.60 2.41 -17.85
CA ARG A 86 -11.72 0.95 -17.85
C ARG A 86 -10.82 0.30 -16.80
N VAL A 87 -9.58 0.76 -16.65
CA VAL A 87 -8.65 0.26 -15.63
C VAL A 87 -9.19 0.50 -14.22
N CYS A 88 -9.74 1.69 -13.95
CA CYS A 88 -10.39 2.00 -12.68
C CYS A 88 -11.58 1.06 -12.41
N ASN A 89 -12.43 0.82 -13.41
CA ASN A 89 -13.55 -0.11 -13.30
C ASN A 89 -13.08 -1.54 -13.02
N SER A 90 -12.01 -1.98 -13.67
CA SER A 90 -11.41 -3.29 -13.43
C SER A 90 -10.82 -3.41 -12.02
N LEU A 91 -10.15 -2.38 -11.50
CA LEU A 91 -9.64 -2.35 -10.12
C LEU A 91 -10.76 -2.53 -9.09
N MET A 92 -11.87 -1.81 -9.24
CA MET A 92 -13.03 -1.91 -8.33
C MET A 92 -13.72 -3.27 -8.37
N LYS A 93 -13.52 -4.06 -9.44
CA LYS A 93 -14.10 -5.40 -9.62
C LYS A 93 -13.11 -6.52 -9.31
N LEU A 94 -11.89 -6.21 -8.86
CA LEU A 94 -10.95 -7.24 -8.48
C LEU A 94 -11.46 -7.96 -7.24
N GLU A 95 -11.62 -9.27 -7.37
CA GLU A 95 -11.95 -10.15 -6.28
C GLU A 95 -10.80 -11.12 -6.07
N PRO A 96 -10.49 -11.49 -4.81
CA PRO A 96 -9.61 -12.61 -4.58
C PRO A 96 -10.25 -13.84 -5.21
N VAL A 97 -9.56 -14.45 -6.16
CA VAL A 97 -9.90 -15.82 -6.57
C VAL A 97 -9.80 -16.63 -5.29
N GLN A 98 -10.94 -17.17 -4.83
CA GLN A 98 -10.92 -18.16 -3.77
C GLN A 98 -10.09 -19.30 -4.33
N ASP A 99 -8.85 -19.41 -3.86
CA ASP A 99 -8.15 -20.67 -3.92
C ASP A 99 -9.08 -21.60 -3.11
N GLU A 100 -9.85 -22.45 -3.80
CA GLU A 100 -10.54 -23.54 -3.15
C GLU A 100 -9.48 -24.21 -2.30
N ASP A 101 -9.67 -24.14 -0.98
CA ASP A 101 -8.79 -24.72 0.01
C ASP A 101 -8.33 -26.09 -0.49
N GLY A 102 -7.02 -26.36 -0.36
CA GLY A 102 -6.48 -27.66 -0.64
C GLY A 102 -7.11 -28.71 0.27
N ASP A 103 -8.23 -29.27 -0.18
CA ASP A 103 -8.86 -30.49 0.31
C ASP A 103 -9.06 -31.40 -0.90
N ASP A 104 -8.23 -32.45 -0.95
CA ASP A 104 -8.42 -33.71 -1.65
C ASP A 104 -9.00 -33.66 -3.08
N MET A 105 -8.17 -33.25 -4.05
CA MET A 105 -8.29 -33.80 -5.41
C MET A 105 -7.80 -35.25 -5.40
N ASP A 106 -8.61 -36.12 -4.81
CA ASP A 106 -8.57 -37.54 -5.09
C ASP A 106 -8.71 -37.75 -6.60
N ARG A 107 -7.84 -38.62 -7.10
CA ARG A 107 -7.62 -38.93 -8.51
C ARG A 107 -8.82 -39.63 -9.12
N GLU A 108 -9.83 -38.90 -9.56
CA GLU A 108 -10.93 -39.47 -10.34
C GLU A 108 -11.38 -38.57 -11.50
N ASP A 109 -10.51 -38.32 -12.48
CA ASP A 109 -11.04 -38.11 -13.85
C ASP A 109 -10.12 -38.57 -15.00
N ASP A 110 -9.05 -39.33 -14.70
CA ASP A 110 -8.14 -39.87 -15.72
C ASP A 110 -8.43 -41.35 -16.08
N ARG A 111 -9.66 -41.83 -15.82
CA ARG A 111 -10.08 -43.22 -16.09
C ARG A 111 -11.23 -43.35 -17.10
N ARG A 112 -11.46 -42.35 -17.95
CA ARG A 112 -12.49 -42.44 -19.01
C ARG A 112 -11.97 -42.49 -20.45
N LEU A 113 -10.66 -42.66 -20.66
CA LEU A 113 -10.08 -42.78 -22.01
C LEU A 113 -9.21 -44.03 -22.24
N SER A 114 -9.15 -44.98 -21.31
CA SER A 114 -8.32 -46.19 -21.44
C SER A 114 -9.07 -47.52 -21.30
N GLU A 115 -10.39 -47.54 -21.51
CA GLU A 115 -11.14 -48.78 -21.79
C GLU A 115 -11.17 -49.06 -23.31
N ALA A 116 -9.99 -49.22 -23.89
CA ALA A 116 -9.82 -49.94 -25.14
C ALA A 116 -8.44 -50.57 -25.12
N VAL A 117 -8.42 -51.90 -24.99
CA VAL A 117 -7.27 -52.82 -25.15
C VAL A 117 -6.79 -53.45 -23.82
N GLY A 118 -7.37 -54.62 -23.52
CA GLY A 118 -6.64 -55.83 -23.10
C GLY A 118 -6.03 -55.88 -21.69
N GLU A 119 -6.81 -56.41 -20.73
CA GLU A 119 -6.29 -56.94 -19.48
C GLU A 119 -5.34 -58.14 -19.70
N VAL A 120 -4.13 -58.06 -19.14
CA VAL A 120 -3.40 -59.25 -18.63
C VAL A 120 -2.86 -58.90 -17.24
N LYS A 121 -3.34 -59.67 -16.26
CA LYS A 121 -2.91 -59.76 -14.85
C LYS A 121 -1.38 -59.77 -14.69
N LEU A 122 -0.89 -59.27 -13.56
CA LEU A 122 -0.11 -60.07 -12.58
C LEU A 122 0.13 -59.30 -11.26
N GLU A 123 -0.48 -59.84 -10.22
CA GLU A 123 -0.13 -60.04 -8.81
C GLU A 123 0.90 -59.12 -8.10
N GLU A 124 0.45 -58.65 -6.93
CA GLU A 124 1.19 -58.04 -5.82
C GLU A 124 2.29 -58.97 -5.26
N GLU A 125 3.33 -58.40 -4.64
CA GLU A 125 3.83 -58.79 -3.30
C GLU A 125 4.84 -57.75 -2.76
N PRO A 126 5.08 -57.70 -1.43
CA PRO A 126 5.38 -56.48 -0.68
C PRO A 126 6.74 -56.46 0.05
N ARG A 127 7.01 -55.34 0.75
CA ARG A 127 7.77 -55.16 2.02
C ARG A 127 9.17 -54.50 2.01
N MET A 128 9.21 -53.41 2.78
CA MET A 128 10.08 -53.10 3.95
C MET A 128 11.59 -52.83 3.80
N ASN A 129 11.94 -51.64 4.31
CA ASN A 129 13.01 -51.28 5.25
C ASN A 129 14.45 -50.90 4.80
N ASP A 130 14.79 -49.69 5.26
CA ASP A 130 15.98 -49.22 5.97
C ASP A 130 17.21 -48.64 5.24
N ASN A 131 17.49 -47.39 5.66
CA ASN A 131 18.76 -46.67 5.78
C ASN A 131 19.60 -46.37 4.53
N ASP A 132 19.75 -45.06 4.24
CA ASP A 132 21.10 -44.47 4.20
C ASP A 132 21.08 -42.96 4.55
N GLU A 133 22.08 -42.54 5.31
CA GLU A 133 22.33 -41.17 5.72
C GLU A 133 23.20 -40.42 4.68
N ASN A 134 22.97 -39.12 4.56
CA ASN A 134 23.79 -38.07 3.90
C ASN A 134 23.59 -37.84 2.39
N ALA A 135 22.99 -36.70 2.06
CA ALA A 135 23.65 -35.63 1.31
C ALA A 135 22.76 -34.37 1.26
N ASP A 136 23.40 -33.22 1.42
CA ASP A 136 22.86 -31.88 1.26
C ASP A 136 22.03 -31.70 -0.02
N ASP A 137 20.82 -31.16 0.11
CA ASP A 137 20.30 -30.14 -0.81
C ASP A 137 19.03 -29.49 -0.22
N LYS A 138 19.23 -28.58 0.74
CA LYS A 138 18.23 -27.56 1.11
C LYS A 138 18.53 -26.27 0.37
N SER A 139 18.24 -26.23 -0.93
CA SER A 139 18.04 -24.97 -1.65
C SER A 139 17.08 -25.14 -2.82
N SER A 140 15.82 -25.41 -2.49
CA SER A 140 14.70 -25.05 -3.36
C SER A 140 13.88 -24.04 -2.58
N ALA A 141 14.30 -22.78 -2.65
CA ALA A 141 13.48 -21.65 -2.22
C ALA A 141 12.12 -21.81 -2.92
N ALA A 142 11.08 -22.03 -2.13
CA ALA A 142 9.72 -21.98 -2.61
C ALA A 142 9.52 -20.62 -3.27
N THR A 143 9.38 -20.59 -4.58
CA THR A 143 8.85 -19.43 -5.29
C THR A 143 7.45 -19.22 -4.75
N SER A 144 7.27 -18.26 -3.84
CA SER A 144 5.96 -17.85 -3.35
C SER A 144 5.14 -17.43 -4.57
N ASN A 145 4.17 -18.27 -4.95
CA ASN A 145 3.35 -18.03 -6.13
C ASN A 145 2.42 -16.85 -5.80
N VAL A 146 2.73 -15.66 -6.30
CA VAL A 146 1.94 -14.45 -6.04
C VAL A 146 0.53 -14.67 -6.61
N PRO A 147 -0.54 -14.43 -5.82
CA PRO A 147 -1.91 -14.65 -6.30
C PRO A 147 -2.23 -13.85 -7.56
N VAL A 148 -3.04 -14.43 -8.45
CA VAL A 148 -3.35 -13.81 -9.75
C VAL A 148 -3.97 -12.42 -9.60
N HIS A 149 -4.85 -12.22 -8.62
CA HIS A 149 -5.46 -10.91 -8.36
C HIS A 149 -4.44 -9.83 -7.94
N VAL A 150 -3.36 -10.22 -7.25
CA VAL A 150 -2.25 -9.32 -6.92
C VAL A 150 -1.46 -8.95 -8.18
N LEU A 151 -1.21 -9.91 -9.08
CA LEU A 151 -0.57 -9.65 -10.37
C LEU A 151 -1.43 -8.72 -11.25
N GLN A 152 -2.74 -8.94 -11.27
CA GLN A 152 -3.71 -8.09 -11.97
C GLN A 152 -3.71 -6.66 -11.40
N PHE A 153 -3.79 -6.51 -10.08
CA PHE A 153 -3.70 -5.20 -9.43
C PHE A 153 -2.42 -4.45 -9.82
N ASN A 154 -1.27 -5.10 -9.69
CA ASN A 154 0.03 -4.49 -9.99
C ASN A 154 0.13 -4.08 -11.47
N CYS A 155 -0.38 -4.92 -12.37
CA CYS A 155 -0.43 -4.62 -13.80
C CYS A 155 -1.30 -3.38 -14.08
N LEU A 156 -2.51 -3.32 -13.52
CA LEU A 156 -3.43 -2.19 -13.68
C LEU A 156 -2.84 -0.88 -13.15
N LEU A 157 -2.15 -0.89 -12.00
CA LEU A 157 -1.44 0.31 -11.49
C LEU A 157 -0.30 0.74 -12.42
N SER A 158 0.46 -0.22 -12.98
CA SER A 158 1.51 0.10 -13.95
C SER A 158 0.93 0.76 -15.22
N MET A 159 -0.24 0.32 -15.67
CA MET A 159 -0.96 0.93 -16.77
C MET A 159 -1.37 2.37 -16.41
N LEU A 160 -1.92 2.60 -15.22
CA LEU A 160 -2.27 3.95 -14.76
C LEU A 160 -1.07 4.90 -14.74
N SER A 161 0.11 4.46 -14.28
CA SER A 161 1.34 5.27 -14.34
C SER A 161 1.66 5.74 -15.77
N VAL A 162 1.54 4.85 -16.75
CA VAL A 162 1.77 5.19 -18.17
C VAL A 162 0.68 6.15 -18.66
N LEU A 163 -0.58 5.85 -18.41
CA LEU A 163 -1.72 6.61 -18.92
C LEU A 163 -1.78 8.04 -18.38
N HIS A 164 -1.53 8.23 -17.07
CA HIS A 164 -1.48 9.56 -16.44
C HIS A 164 -0.32 10.41 -16.94
N SER A 165 0.76 9.79 -17.43
CA SER A 165 1.85 10.53 -18.08
C SER A 165 1.50 11.00 -19.50
N ARG A 166 0.52 10.37 -20.15
CA ARG A 166 0.10 10.64 -21.54
C ARG A 166 -1.05 11.62 -21.64
N ILE A 167 -2.00 11.55 -20.71
CA ILE A 167 -3.27 12.27 -20.80
C ILE A 167 -3.07 13.79 -20.79
N GLN A 168 -3.69 14.47 -21.76
CA GLN A 168 -3.61 15.92 -21.94
C GLN A 168 -5.03 16.49 -22.00
N THR A 169 -5.65 16.62 -20.82
CA THR A 169 -6.98 17.22 -20.67
C THR A 169 -6.90 18.55 -19.95
N ARG A 170 -7.99 19.33 -20.02
CA ARG A 170 -8.13 20.56 -19.24
C ARG A 170 -8.17 20.34 -17.72
N TYR A 171 -8.66 19.19 -17.26
CA TYR A 171 -8.87 18.89 -15.84
C TYR A 171 -8.29 17.50 -15.47
N PRO A 172 -6.96 17.32 -15.53
CA PRO A 172 -6.31 16.04 -15.22
C PRO A 172 -6.58 15.60 -13.77
N SER A 173 -6.84 16.53 -12.84
CA SER A 173 -7.20 16.21 -11.45
C SER A 173 -8.41 15.27 -11.34
N ARG A 174 -9.38 15.34 -12.27
CA ARG A 174 -10.55 14.46 -12.28
C ARG A 174 -10.18 13.00 -12.54
N PHE A 175 -9.33 12.75 -13.54
CA PHE A 175 -8.85 11.41 -13.83
C PHE A 175 -8.01 10.86 -12.67
N VAL A 176 -7.20 11.72 -12.03
CA VAL A 176 -6.43 11.36 -10.83
C VAL A 176 -7.36 11.01 -9.68
N ALA A 177 -8.41 11.79 -9.42
CA ALA A 177 -9.38 11.51 -8.37
C ALA A 177 -10.08 10.16 -8.58
N THR A 178 -10.60 9.90 -9.78
CA THR A 178 -11.21 8.61 -10.14
C THR A 178 -10.23 7.43 -10.00
N SER A 179 -8.98 7.62 -10.43
CA SER A 179 -7.94 6.61 -10.28
C SER A 179 -7.59 6.37 -8.82
N LEU A 180 -7.49 7.43 -8.03
CA LEU A 180 -7.15 7.35 -6.61
C LEU A 180 -8.22 6.61 -5.83
N GLN A 181 -9.50 6.90 -6.09
CA GLN A 181 -10.63 6.18 -5.50
C GLN A 181 -10.51 4.68 -5.79
N ALA A 182 -10.42 4.30 -7.06
CA ALA A 182 -10.34 2.90 -7.47
C ALA A 182 -9.15 2.17 -6.85
N VAL A 183 -7.99 2.82 -6.80
CA VAL A 183 -6.76 2.25 -6.22
C VAL A 183 -6.90 2.07 -4.71
N LEU A 184 -7.42 3.06 -3.98
CA LEU A 184 -7.57 2.98 -2.52
C LEU A 184 -8.62 1.94 -2.10
N GLU A 185 -9.75 1.88 -2.81
CA GLU A 185 -10.79 0.88 -2.57
C GLU A 185 -10.26 -0.53 -2.82
N ALA A 186 -9.63 -0.77 -3.98
CA ALA A 186 -9.05 -2.06 -4.31
C ALA A 186 -7.93 -2.45 -3.33
N TYR A 187 -7.03 -1.52 -3.00
CA TYR A 187 -5.95 -1.78 -2.03
C TYR A 187 -6.47 -2.17 -0.65
N THR A 188 -7.58 -1.57 -0.21
CA THR A 188 -8.19 -1.88 1.09
C THR A 188 -8.67 -3.33 1.18
N ALA A 189 -9.08 -3.94 0.05
CA ALA A 189 -9.49 -5.34 0.02
C ALA A 189 -8.32 -6.32 0.13
N PHE A 190 -7.11 -5.95 -0.30
CA PHE A 190 -5.94 -6.84 -0.32
C PHE A 190 -4.59 -6.09 -0.15
N PRO A 191 -4.31 -5.56 1.05
CA PRO A 191 -3.06 -4.86 1.33
C PRO A 191 -1.92 -5.86 1.60
N THR A 192 -1.19 -6.20 0.55
CA THR A 192 0.00 -7.05 0.61
C THR A 192 1.26 -6.22 0.43
N VAL A 193 2.43 -6.84 0.59
CA VAL A 193 3.72 -6.19 0.33
C VAL A 193 3.79 -5.71 -1.13
N GLU A 194 3.38 -6.55 -2.06
CA GLU A 194 3.42 -6.31 -3.50
C GLU A 194 2.46 -5.18 -3.88
N THR A 195 1.22 -5.20 -3.39
CA THR A 195 0.23 -4.17 -3.73
C THR A 195 0.58 -2.83 -3.10
N THR A 196 1.14 -2.84 -1.87
CA THR A 196 1.67 -1.62 -1.24
C THR A 196 2.82 -1.03 -2.06
N ALA A 197 3.73 -1.87 -2.55
CA ALA A 197 4.85 -1.43 -3.39
C ALA A 197 4.35 -0.82 -4.71
N ALA A 198 3.36 -1.44 -5.35
CA ALA A 198 2.76 -0.92 -6.58
C ALA A 198 2.08 0.44 -6.39
N VAL A 199 1.31 0.63 -5.30
CA VAL A 199 0.68 1.93 -5.00
C VAL A 199 1.75 3.01 -4.76
N LEU A 200 2.81 2.69 -4.01
CA LEU A 200 3.90 3.64 -3.77
C LEU A 200 4.64 4.02 -5.06
N GLU A 201 4.83 3.08 -5.98
CA GLU A 201 5.42 3.36 -7.29
C GLU A 201 4.51 4.26 -8.13
N PHE A 202 3.22 3.94 -8.21
CA PHE A 202 2.22 4.76 -8.87
C PHE A 202 2.20 6.20 -8.34
N PHE A 203 2.21 6.36 -7.01
CA PHE A 203 2.24 7.68 -6.38
C PHE A 203 3.49 8.48 -6.73
N ARG A 204 4.65 7.82 -6.75
CA ARG A 204 5.92 8.45 -7.15
C ARG A 204 5.91 8.86 -8.63
N ASP A 205 5.33 8.05 -9.50
CA ASP A 205 5.27 8.34 -10.93
C ASP A 205 4.36 9.54 -11.23
N ILE A 206 3.21 9.66 -10.55
CA ILE A 206 2.35 10.86 -10.63
C ILE A 206 3.04 12.11 -10.08
N ALA A 207 3.84 11.97 -9.01
CA ALA A 207 4.52 13.10 -8.37
C ALA A 207 5.47 13.87 -9.31
N GLY A 208 5.88 13.28 -10.45
CA GLY A 208 6.75 13.89 -11.45
C GLY A 208 8.19 14.18 -10.98
N LYS A 209 8.48 14.07 -9.67
CA LYS A 209 9.81 14.23 -9.08
C LYS A 209 10.63 12.97 -9.32
N LYS A 210 11.21 12.87 -10.52
CA LYS A 210 12.22 11.84 -10.88
C LYS A 210 13.50 12.06 -10.07
N ARG A 211 13.50 11.77 -8.76
CA ARG A 211 14.76 11.45 -8.08
C ARG A 211 15.34 10.22 -8.79
N PRO A 212 16.66 10.20 -9.10
CA PRO A 212 17.28 9.02 -9.70
C PRO A 212 16.95 7.79 -8.84
N ARG A 213 16.35 6.76 -9.47
CA ARG A 213 15.99 5.52 -8.78
C ARG A 213 17.27 4.91 -8.20
N LEU A 214 17.27 4.61 -6.90
CA LEU A 214 18.38 3.88 -6.27
C LEU A 214 18.46 2.48 -6.91
N PRO A 215 19.67 1.89 -7.04
CA PRO A 215 19.81 0.56 -7.62
C PRO A 215 18.96 -0.46 -6.85
N PRO A 216 18.25 -1.38 -7.54
CA PRO A 216 17.43 -2.39 -6.88
C PRO A 216 18.31 -3.26 -5.98
N ARG A 217 17.86 -3.49 -4.74
CA ARG A 217 18.60 -4.28 -3.74
C ARG A 217 18.14 -5.74 -3.64
N ASN A 218 17.10 -6.11 -4.38
CA ASN A 218 16.56 -7.47 -4.44
C ASN A 218 16.08 -7.83 -5.87
N THR A 219 15.99 -9.12 -6.15
CA THR A 219 15.63 -9.67 -7.48
C THR A 219 14.17 -9.43 -7.86
N SER A 220 13.28 -9.27 -6.89
CA SER A 220 11.85 -9.02 -7.12
C SER A 220 11.56 -7.61 -7.69
N GLU A 221 12.39 -6.60 -7.35
CA GLU A 221 12.30 -5.27 -7.96
C GLU A 221 12.80 -5.26 -9.42
N SER A 222 13.59 -6.26 -9.84
CA SER A 222 14.20 -6.29 -11.18
C SER A 222 13.22 -6.64 -12.30
N ILE A 223 12.14 -7.36 -12.00
CA ILE A 223 11.19 -7.84 -13.02
C ILE A 223 10.27 -6.70 -13.51
N LEU A 224 10.05 -5.68 -12.69
CA LEU A 224 9.22 -4.51 -13.05
C LEU A 224 9.99 -3.42 -13.83
N LEU A 225 11.33 -3.48 -13.86
CA LEU A 225 12.18 -2.36 -14.28
C LEU A 225 12.68 -2.42 -15.74
N THR A 226 12.62 -3.56 -16.44
CA THR A 226 13.40 -3.74 -17.68
C THR A 226 12.67 -3.47 -18.99
N GLN A 227 11.36 -3.22 -19.02
CA GLN A 227 10.62 -3.05 -20.29
C GLN A 227 10.16 -1.61 -20.60
N SER A 228 10.11 -0.70 -19.62
CA SER A 228 9.51 0.64 -19.81
C SER A 228 10.44 1.69 -20.45
N ALA A 229 11.69 1.36 -20.77
CA ALA A 229 12.71 2.36 -21.10
C ALA A 229 13.01 2.57 -22.61
N GLN A 230 12.46 1.75 -23.52
CA GLN A 230 12.89 1.78 -24.93
C GLN A 230 11.78 1.86 -25.99
N GLU A 231 10.50 1.85 -25.61
CA GLU A 231 9.40 1.88 -26.59
C GLU A 231 8.68 3.23 -26.61
N THR A 232 8.39 3.74 -27.81
CA THR A 232 7.74 5.03 -28.01
C THR A 232 6.27 4.96 -27.59
N THR A 233 5.88 5.84 -26.67
CA THR A 233 4.49 6.02 -26.24
C THR A 233 3.72 6.92 -27.19
N ALA A 234 2.49 6.55 -27.55
CA ALA A 234 1.65 7.38 -28.42
C ALA A 234 1.15 8.64 -27.70
N PRO A 235 0.95 9.76 -28.41
CA PRO A 235 0.36 10.97 -27.83
C PRO A 235 -1.10 10.73 -27.39
N ASP A 236 -1.70 11.69 -26.69
CA ASP A 236 -3.14 11.70 -26.44
C ASP A 236 -3.88 12.13 -27.72
N PRO A 237 -4.69 11.25 -28.35
CA PRO A 237 -5.44 11.59 -29.57
C PRO A 237 -6.49 12.70 -29.35
N GLU A 238 -6.91 12.93 -28.10
CA GLU A 238 -7.90 13.94 -27.71
C GLU A 238 -7.26 15.10 -26.92
N ALA A 239 -5.99 15.41 -27.19
CA ALA A 239 -5.25 16.46 -26.49
C ALA A 239 -5.91 17.84 -26.64
N GLU A 240 -6.13 18.52 -25.51
CA GLU A 240 -6.65 19.89 -25.47
C GLU A 240 -5.50 20.92 -25.30
N SER A 241 -5.35 21.86 -26.22
CA SER A 241 -4.25 22.84 -26.20
C SER A 241 -4.55 24.07 -25.32
N HIS A 242 -4.03 24.13 -24.08
CA HIS A 242 -4.17 25.32 -23.23
C HIS A 242 -2.91 25.68 -22.41
N PRO A 243 -2.42 26.94 -22.47
CA PRO A 243 -1.33 27.41 -21.63
C PRO A 243 -1.81 28.21 -20.39
N GLY A 244 -1.09 28.10 -19.27
CA GLY A 244 -0.72 29.27 -18.46
C GLY A 244 -1.15 29.30 -16.99
N THR A 245 -2.44 29.12 -16.67
CA THR A 245 -2.95 29.37 -15.29
C THR A 245 -3.68 28.16 -14.69
N VAL A 246 -4.52 27.48 -15.48
CA VAL A 246 -5.24 26.27 -15.05
C VAL A 246 -4.26 25.17 -14.61
N GLY A 247 -3.11 25.06 -15.27
CA GLY A 247 -2.09 24.06 -14.90
C GLY A 247 -1.53 24.22 -13.48
N SER A 248 -1.50 25.43 -12.92
CA SER A 248 -1.00 25.65 -11.55
C SER A 248 -2.02 25.21 -10.51
N GLU A 249 -3.30 25.54 -10.70
CA GLU A 249 -4.39 25.11 -9.80
C GLU A 249 -4.61 23.60 -9.89
N GLU A 250 -4.58 23.04 -11.10
CA GLU A 250 -4.66 21.59 -11.32
C GLU A 250 -3.48 20.85 -10.68
N SER A 251 -2.26 21.38 -10.79
CA SER A 251 -1.10 20.77 -10.12
C SER A 251 -1.25 20.81 -8.59
N ALA A 252 -1.85 21.86 -8.02
CA ALA A 252 -2.10 21.94 -6.59
C ALA A 252 -3.18 20.93 -6.16
N LEU A 253 -4.27 20.80 -6.94
CA LEU A 253 -5.31 19.79 -6.74
C LEU A 253 -4.73 18.38 -6.78
N ILE A 254 -3.98 18.04 -7.83
CA ILE A 254 -3.32 16.73 -7.96
C ILE A 254 -2.40 16.50 -6.77
N ASN A 255 -1.53 17.46 -6.43
CA ASN A 255 -0.63 17.28 -5.28
C ASN A 255 -1.41 17.02 -3.99
N ARG A 256 -2.52 17.73 -3.76
CA ARG A 256 -3.34 17.53 -2.57
C ARG A 256 -4.09 16.18 -2.56
N LEU A 257 -4.58 15.72 -3.71
CA LEU A 257 -5.11 14.36 -3.88
C LEU A 257 -4.04 13.31 -3.53
N MET A 258 -2.80 13.50 -4.00
CA MET A 258 -1.70 12.58 -3.67
C MET A 258 -1.34 12.60 -2.18
N GLN A 259 -1.39 13.77 -1.54
CA GLN A 259 -1.20 13.88 -0.09
C GLN A 259 -2.29 13.10 0.66
N PHE A 260 -3.56 13.28 0.29
CA PHE A 260 -4.69 12.53 0.85
C PHE A 260 -4.50 11.02 0.65
N GLY A 261 -4.20 10.61 -0.59
CA GLY A 261 -3.98 9.21 -0.94
C GLY A 261 -2.86 8.55 -0.14
N LEU A 262 -1.75 9.25 0.08
CA LEU A 262 -0.62 8.73 0.86
C LEU A 262 -0.98 8.55 2.35
N ILE A 263 -1.77 9.46 2.92
CA ILE A 263 -2.24 9.36 4.30
C ILE A 263 -3.19 8.17 4.46
N GLU A 264 -4.12 7.98 3.51
CA GLU A 264 -5.03 6.83 3.50
C GLU A 264 -4.29 5.50 3.28
N LEU A 265 -3.31 5.46 2.35
CA LEU A 265 -2.44 4.30 2.14
C LEU A 265 -1.71 3.91 3.42
N LEU A 266 -1.07 4.87 4.11
CA LEU A 266 -0.36 4.61 5.37
C LEU A 266 -1.30 4.03 6.43
N LYS A 267 -2.49 4.62 6.55
CA LYS A 267 -3.50 4.19 7.51
C LYS A 267 -3.90 2.73 7.25
N THR A 268 -4.31 2.43 6.01
CA THR A 268 -4.68 1.06 5.62
C THR A 268 -3.53 0.08 5.81
N TYR A 269 -2.30 0.44 5.40
CA TYR A 269 -1.12 -0.40 5.58
C TYR A 269 -0.88 -0.75 7.06
N LEU A 270 -0.88 0.25 7.96
CA LEU A 270 -0.62 0.03 9.39
C LEU A 270 -1.76 -0.73 10.08
N LEU A 271 -3.01 -0.52 9.65
CA LEU A 271 -4.17 -1.28 10.11
C LEU A 271 -4.11 -2.76 9.74
N HIS A 272 -3.39 -3.13 8.68
CA HIS A 272 -3.20 -4.53 8.29
C HIS A 272 -1.90 -5.13 8.82
N CYS A 273 -0.92 -4.30 9.19
CA CYS A 273 0.32 -4.75 9.84
C CYS A 273 0.10 -5.48 11.19
N VAL A 274 -1.09 -5.35 11.81
CA VAL A 274 -1.42 -6.03 13.08
C VAL A 274 -1.79 -7.50 12.90
N ASN A 275 -2.15 -7.94 11.69
CA ASN A 275 -2.57 -9.32 11.43
C ASN A 275 -1.40 -10.31 11.39
N ALA A 276 -0.15 -9.83 11.23
CA ALA A 276 1.04 -10.66 11.16
C ALA A 276 1.89 -10.51 12.43
N THR A 277 2.25 -11.61 13.08
CA THR A 277 3.01 -11.61 14.34
C THR A 277 4.51 -11.29 14.14
N PRO A 278 5.13 -10.45 14.99
CA PRO A 278 4.51 -9.62 16.02
C PRO A 278 3.67 -8.49 15.40
N ALA A 279 2.52 -8.18 16.01
CA ALA A 279 1.55 -7.23 15.46
C ALA A 279 2.12 -5.80 15.36
N GLY A 280 1.90 -5.14 14.21
CA GLY A 280 2.16 -3.71 14.02
C GLY A 280 3.63 -3.32 13.94
N MET A 281 3.91 -2.07 14.29
CA MET A 281 5.26 -1.48 14.24
C MET A 281 5.99 -1.46 15.59
N LEU A 282 5.23 -1.62 16.69
CA LEU A 282 5.72 -1.62 18.06
C LEU A 282 6.63 -0.42 18.38
N TRP A 283 6.29 0.76 17.86
CA TRP A 283 7.13 1.94 18.00
C TRP A 283 7.29 2.32 19.46
N ALA A 284 6.24 2.28 20.27
CA ALA A 284 6.30 2.67 21.68
C ALA A 284 7.33 1.82 22.44
N LEU A 285 7.29 0.50 22.27
CA LEU A 285 8.22 -0.44 22.92
C LEU A 285 9.66 -0.26 22.43
N ARG A 286 9.86 -0.18 21.11
CA ARG A 286 11.18 0.01 20.50
C ARG A 286 11.80 1.34 20.95
N LEU A 287 10.99 2.41 21.03
CA LEU A 287 11.43 3.72 21.50
C LEU A 287 11.79 3.67 22.99
N GLN A 288 10.98 2.99 23.78
CA GLN A 288 11.26 2.80 25.20
C GLN A 288 12.58 2.06 25.40
N GLU A 289 12.81 0.96 24.68
CA GLU A 289 14.07 0.21 24.69
C GLU A 289 15.27 1.12 24.32
N LYS A 290 15.12 1.98 23.31
CA LYS A 290 16.19 2.87 22.86
C LYS A 290 16.48 4.02 23.84
N LEU A 291 15.44 4.57 24.46
CA LEU A 291 15.51 5.77 25.31
C LEU A 291 15.74 5.45 26.79
N ASP A 292 15.45 4.24 27.24
CA ASP A 292 15.75 3.80 28.61
C ASP A 292 17.19 3.28 28.73
N THR A 293 18.11 4.19 29.04
CA THR A 293 19.53 3.84 29.23
C THR A 293 19.81 3.06 30.53
N ARG A 294 18.82 2.91 31.43
CA ARG A 294 19.02 2.28 32.75
C ARG A 294 18.76 0.79 32.75
N ASN A 295 17.80 0.33 31.93
CA ASN A 295 17.42 -1.07 31.81
C ASN A 295 17.72 -1.57 30.38
N GLN A 296 19.01 -1.78 30.08
CA GLN A 296 19.39 -2.34 28.78
C GLN A 296 18.85 -3.77 28.65
N MET A 297 17.96 -3.95 27.67
CA MET A 297 17.34 -5.25 27.41
C MET A 297 18.37 -6.23 26.85
N HIS A 298 18.26 -7.51 27.23
CA HIS A 298 19.16 -8.54 26.70
C HIS A 298 18.98 -8.66 25.18
N SER A 299 20.07 -8.89 24.43
CA SER A 299 20.06 -8.84 22.95
C SER A 299 19.15 -9.86 22.27
N SER A 300 18.72 -10.90 22.99
CA SER A 300 17.76 -11.91 22.52
C SER A 300 16.30 -11.48 22.66
N LEU A 301 16.01 -10.46 23.47
CA LEU A 301 14.67 -9.90 23.71
C LEU A 301 14.52 -8.48 23.13
N SER A 302 15.57 -7.99 22.47
CA SER A 302 15.61 -6.67 21.86
C SER A 302 14.68 -6.62 20.64
N LEU A 303 13.66 -5.78 20.70
CA LEU A 303 12.73 -5.55 19.59
C LEU A 303 13.40 -4.73 18.49
N ILE A 304 14.26 -3.79 18.87
CA ILE A 304 15.12 -3.08 17.91
C ILE A 304 16.00 -4.08 17.15
N GLY A 305 16.58 -5.04 17.87
CA GLY A 305 17.38 -6.13 17.29
C GLY A 305 16.57 -7.05 16.37
N ALA A 306 15.34 -7.40 16.73
CA ALA A 306 14.44 -8.21 15.91
C ALA A 306 14.13 -7.53 14.57
N PHE A 307 13.71 -6.25 14.60
CA PHE A 307 13.47 -5.45 13.40
C PHE A 307 14.73 -5.25 12.54
N GLY A 308 15.92 -5.33 13.13
CA GLY A 308 17.18 -5.30 12.40
C GLY A 308 17.62 -6.65 11.80
N LYS A 309 17.02 -7.77 12.22
CA LYS A 309 17.43 -9.14 11.82
C LYS A 309 16.43 -9.81 10.90
N GLU A 310 15.15 -9.75 11.22
CA GLU A 310 14.08 -10.46 10.51
C GLU A 310 13.63 -9.70 9.26
N ASP A 311 13.59 -10.39 8.11
CA ASP A 311 13.43 -9.72 6.82
C ASP A 311 12.05 -9.06 6.64
N TYR A 312 10.97 -9.70 7.08
CA TYR A 312 9.63 -9.12 7.01
C TYR A 312 9.47 -7.90 7.92
N LEU A 313 10.17 -7.82 9.07
CA LEU A 313 10.18 -6.64 9.94
C LEU A 313 11.03 -5.50 9.36
N LYS A 314 12.16 -5.82 8.72
CA LYS A 314 12.95 -4.83 7.96
C LYS A 314 12.12 -4.26 6.81
N GLU A 315 11.33 -5.09 6.15
CA GLU A 315 10.45 -4.67 5.08
C GLU A 315 9.37 -3.70 5.56
N ARG A 316 8.81 -3.91 6.77
CA ARG A 316 7.92 -2.93 7.40
C ARG A 316 8.60 -1.58 7.63
N ASP A 317 9.79 -1.57 8.26
CA ASP A 317 10.57 -0.34 8.47
C ASP A 317 10.91 0.35 7.13
N MET A 318 11.25 -0.43 6.10
CA MET A 318 11.53 0.08 4.76
C MET A 318 10.29 0.68 4.10
N THR A 319 9.13 0.03 4.21
CA THR A 319 7.87 0.49 3.63
C THR A 319 7.41 1.79 4.27
N VAL A 320 7.40 1.86 5.61
CA VAL A 320 7.14 3.11 6.34
C VAL A 320 8.17 4.19 5.98
N GLY A 321 9.45 3.82 5.83
CA GLY A 321 10.48 4.73 5.35
C GLY A 321 10.21 5.31 3.95
N LYS A 322 9.75 4.48 3.01
CA LYS A 322 9.32 4.89 1.66
C LYS A 322 8.12 5.87 1.75
N ILE A 323 7.14 5.58 2.59
CA ILE A 323 5.98 6.47 2.83
C ILE A 323 6.43 7.81 3.42
N ILE A 324 7.30 7.81 4.44
CA ILE A 324 7.82 9.05 5.04
C ILE A 324 8.56 9.88 3.99
N ALA A 325 9.37 9.24 3.14
CA ALA A 325 10.07 9.94 2.06
C ALA A 325 9.09 10.56 1.06
N LEU A 326 8.09 9.80 0.58
CA LEU A 326 7.05 10.30 -0.33
C LEU A 326 6.25 11.45 0.30
N SER A 327 5.93 11.36 1.60
CA SER A 327 5.17 12.42 2.29
C SER A 327 5.92 13.76 2.28
N ARG A 328 7.25 13.72 2.32
CA ARG A 328 8.10 14.91 2.18
C ARG A 328 8.15 15.39 0.74
N ASP A 329 8.20 14.46 -0.22
CA ASP A 329 8.17 14.81 -1.64
C ASP A 329 6.83 15.46 -2.04
N PHE A 330 5.71 15.08 -1.44
CA PHE A 330 4.43 15.78 -1.63
C PHE A 330 4.29 17.07 -0.81
N GLY A 331 5.25 17.39 0.07
CA GLY A 331 5.23 18.61 0.86
C GLY A 331 4.28 18.57 2.06
N ILE A 332 3.98 17.39 2.62
CA ILE A 332 3.18 17.28 3.85
C ILE A 332 4.02 17.77 5.03
N GLU A 333 3.68 18.93 5.59
CA GLU A 333 4.43 19.52 6.69
C GLU A 333 4.07 18.92 8.05
N THR A 334 5.05 18.77 8.93
CA THR A 334 4.80 18.27 10.30
C THR A 334 3.89 19.21 11.10
N ASN A 335 3.95 20.52 10.84
CA ASN A 335 3.09 21.51 11.51
C ASN A 335 1.62 21.35 11.10
N GLU A 336 1.36 21.02 9.82
CA GLU A 336 0.00 20.73 9.35
C GLU A 336 -0.54 19.47 10.04
N LEU A 337 0.28 18.41 10.15
CA LEU A 337 -0.12 17.19 10.87
C LEU A 337 -0.50 17.50 12.32
N LEU A 338 0.29 18.33 13.01
CA LEU A 338 0.03 18.76 14.37
C LEU A 338 -1.28 19.57 14.47
N ASP A 339 -1.50 20.54 13.59
CA ASP A 339 -2.73 21.35 13.59
C ASP A 339 -3.99 20.49 13.41
N ILE A 340 -3.94 19.48 12.55
CA ILE A 340 -5.06 18.56 12.32
C ILE A 340 -5.35 17.70 13.55
N ILE A 341 -4.34 17.09 14.17
CA ILE A 341 -4.55 16.19 15.32
C ILE A 341 -4.86 16.94 16.62
N SER A 342 -4.50 18.23 16.70
CA SER A 342 -4.82 19.10 17.83
C SER A 342 -6.27 19.57 17.85
N LYS A 343 -7.06 19.31 16.80
CA LYS A 343 -8.50 19.63 16.78
C LYS A 343 -9.34 18.44 17.24
N PRO A 344 -10.42 18.67 18.01
CA PRO A 344 -11.31 17.59 18.44
C PRO A 344 -12.07 16.98 17.25
N GLY A 345 -12.58 15.76 17.44
CA GLY A 345 -13.17 14.97 16.35
C GLY A 345 -14.43 15.57 15.73
N ASP A 346 -15.20 16.34 16.50
CA ASP A 346 -16.41 17.05 16.08
C ASP A 346 -16.14 18.25 15.16
N GLN A 347 -14.91 18.77 15.18
CA GLN A 347 -14.47 19.88 14.33
C GLN A 347 -13.76 19.41 13.05
N GLN A 348 -13.70 18.09 12.82
CA GLN A 348 -13.05 17.54 11.65
C GLN A 348 -14.00 17.59 10.44
N PRO A 349 -13.48 17.94 9.25
CA PRO A 349 -14.27 17.87 8.04
C PRO A 349 -14.67 16.42 7.73
N PRO A 350 -15.79 16.21 7.00
CA PRO A 350 -16.17 14.88 6.55
C PRO A 350 -15.07 14.27 5.65
N PRO A 351 -15.03 12.93 5.53
CA PRO A 351 -14.18 12.26 4.54
C PRO A 351 -14.43 12.81 3.13
N LEU A 352 -13.40 12.76 2.28
CA LEU A 352 -13.52 13.18 0.89
C LEU A 352 -14.59 12.33 0.19
N ASP A 353 -15.59 12.99 -0.37
CA ASP A 353 -16.56 12.37 -1.26
C ASP A 353 -15.98 12.38 -2.69
N PHE A 354 -15.75 11.20 -3.26
CA PHE A 354 -15.23 11.08 -4.61
C PHE A 354 -16.32 11.25 -5.69
N GLU A 355 -17.59 11.20 -5.32
CA GLU A 355 -18.72 11.50 -6.23
C GLU A 355 -18.81 13.01 -6.51
N GLU A 356 -18.46 13.83 -5.53
CA GLU A 356 -18.37 15.29 -5.67
C GLU A 356 -16.94 15.73 -6.03
N THR A 357 -16.71 16.08 -7.29
CA THR A 357 -15.36 16.51 -7.71
C THR A 357 -14.91 17.79 -6.96
N PRO A 358 -13.79 17.77 -6.21
CA PRO A 358 -13.30 18.94 -5.50
C PRO A 358 -12.92 20.04 -6.50
N LYS A 359 -13.25 21.29 -6.17
CA LYS A 359 -12.98 22.44 -7.05
C LYS A 359 -11.65 23.11 -6.70
N HIS A 360 -11.28 23.09 -5.43
CA HIS A 360 -10.06 23.68 -4.92
C HIS A 360 -9.29 22.67 -4.07
N ALA A 361 -7.96 22.82 -4.02
CA ALA A 361 -7.12 21.97 -3.20
C ALA A 361 -7.49 22.06 -1.71
N GLU A 362 -7.98 23.23 -1.25
CA GLU A 362 -8.40 23.44 0.13
C GLU A 362 -9.62 22.60 0.53
N ASP A 363 -10.43 22.17 -0.44
CA ASP A 363 -11.61 21.31 -0.21
C ASP A 363 -11.21 19.87 0.14
N ILE A 364 -9.95 19.48 -0.09
CA ILE A 364 -9.43 18.14 0.16
C ILE A 364 -8.68 18.13 1.49
N HIS A 365 -9.29 17.49 2.50
CA HIS A 365 -8.76 17.45 3.86
C HIS A 365 -8.06 16.12 4.17
N LEU A 366 -6.92 16.18 4.85
CA LEU A 366 -6.20 14.98 5.28
C LEU A 366 -6.89 14.37 6.50
N GLN A 367 -7.02 13.04 6.51
CA GLN A 367 -7.71 12.32 7.56
C GLN A 367 -6.89 12.30 8.87
N ARG A 368 -7.52 12.63 10.00
CA ARG A 368 -6.84 12.84 11.30
C ARG A 368 -6.05 11.64 11.82
N HIS A 369 -6.57 10.42 11.64
CA HIS A 369 -5.92 9.20 12.15
C HIS A 369 -4.65 8.91 11.36
N GLY A 370 -4.70 9.01 10.04
CA GLY A 370 -3.51 8.90 9.19
C GLY A 370 -2.50 10.02 9.45
N CYS A 371 -2.94 11.23 9.81
CA CYS A 371 -2.04 12.30 10.25
C CYS A 371 -1.30 11.95 11.55
N LEU A 372 -2.01 11.41 12.54
CA LEU A 372 -1.42 10.91 13.79
C LEU A 372 -0.39 9.79 13.51
N LEU A 373 -0.76 8.81 12.69
CA LEU A 373 0.11 7.70 12.29
C LEU A 373 1.38 8.21 11.59
N LEU A 374 1.26 9.16 10.65
CA LEU A 374 2.42 9.72 9.94
C LEU A 374 3.33 10.52 10.89
N LEU A 375 2.75 11.29 11.81
CA LEU A 375 3.52 12.05 12.79
C LEU A 375 4.30 11.12 13.75
N ALA A 376 3.64 10.07 14.24
CA ALA A 376 4.28 9.04 15.05
C ALA A 376 5.39 8.33 14.27
N ALA A 377 5.13 7.94 13.02
CA ALA A 377 6.13 7.31 12.15
C ALA A 377 7.36 8.21 11.93
N ARG A 378 7.17 9.51 11.66
CA ARG A 378 8.27 10.49 11.52
C ARG A 378 9.09 10.62 12.80
N SER A 379 8.41 10.69 13.94
CA SER A 379 9.03 10.84 15.26
C SER A 379 9.80 9.58 15.67
N ALA A 380 9.21 8.41 15.43
CA ALA A 380 9.84 7.13 15.67
C ALA A 380 11.06 6.93 14.76
N ALA A 381 10.96 7.26 13.47
CA ALA A 381 12.10 7.15 12.53
C ALA A 381 13.27 8.07 12.91
N ASP A 382 13.00 9.31 13.35
CA ASP A 382 14.03 10.23 13.87
C ASP A 382 14.81 9.59 15.02
N LYS A 383 14.10 9.04 16.01
CA LYS A 383 14.72 8.47 17.21
C LYS A 383 15.32 7.09 16.98
N LEU A 384 14.63 6.18 16.30
CA LEU A 384 15.04 4.79 16.13
C LEU A 384 16.10 4.60 15.04
N LEU A 385 15.93 5.24 13.88
CA LEU A 385 16.77 5.02 12.71
C LEU A 385 17.82 6.12 12.49
N SER A 386 17.69 7.26 13.19
CA SER A 386 18.60 8.41 13.07
C SER A 386 18.78 8.90 11.62
N SER A 387 17.83 8.57 10.75
CA SER A 387 17.79 8.87 9.32
C SER A 387 16.75 9.93 8.97
N GLY A 388 16.06 10.48 9.98
CA GLY A 388 14.99 11.47 9.84
C GLY A 388 15.47 12.92 9.92
N GLN A 389 14.63 13.84 9.46
CA GLN A 389 14.71 15.22 9.92
C GLN A 389 14.26 15.28 11.39
N PRO A 390 14.91 16.09 12.22
CA PRO A 390 14.55 16.20 13.63
C PRO A 390 13.11 16.68 13.76
N VAL A 391 12.27 15.86 14.38
CA VAL A 391 10.90 16.25 14.72
C VAL A 391 10.95 16.94 16.08
N LYS A 392 10.39 18.15 16.15
CA LYS A 392 10.27 18.88 17.42
C LYS A 392 9.39 18.06 18.36
N ALA A 393 9.88 17.84 19.58
CA ALA A 393 9.10 17.13 20.59
C ALA A 393 7.84 17.92 20.96
N ILE A 394 6.72 17.22 21.01
CA ILE A 394 5.44 17.76 21.48
C ILE A 394 5.54 17.89 23.01
N PRO A 395 5.27 19.06 23.58
CA PRO A 395 5.23 19.20 25.03
C PRO A 395 4.08 18.36 25.59
N VAL A 396 4.31 17.77 26.76
CA VAL A 396 3.31 16.93 27.44
C VAL A 396 2.04 17.72 27.71
N PHE A 397 2.21 18.94 28.26
CA PHE A 397 1.14 19.87 28.54
C PHE A 397 1.34 21.19 27.79
N PRO A 398 0.27 21.76 27.19
CA PRO A 398 -1.08 21.20 27.09
C PRO A 398 -1.26 20.24 25.89
N ASP A 399 -0.31 20.23 24.96
CA ASP A 399 -0.51 19.70 23.60
C ASP A 399 -0.77 18.19 23.56
N LEU A 400 0.12 17.37 24.15
CA LEU A 400 -0.05 15.91 24.09
C LEU A 400 -1.26 15.45 24.90
N ALA A 401 -1.53 16.06 26.05
CA ALA A 401 -2.71 15.76 26.86
C ALA A 401 -4.02 16.04 26.10
N ALA A 402 -4.09 17.17 25.39
CA ALA A 402 -5.22 17.49 24.52
C ALA A 402 -5.39 16.48 23.38
N ILE A 403 -4.29 16.07 22.73
CA ILE A 403 -4.33 15.02 21.69
C ILE A 403 -4.89 13.72 22.26
N TYR A 404 -4.47 13.27 23.44
CA TYR A 404 -5.02 12.08 24.08
C TYR A 404 -6.53 12.22 24.36
N SER A 405 -6.99 13.36 24.87
CA SER A 405 -8.41 13.68 25.04
C SER A 405 -9.19 13.58 23.72
N HIS A 406 -8.67 14.15 22.63
CA HIS A 406 -9.37 14.16 21.34
C HIS A 406 -9.52 12.78 20.68
N PHE A 407 -8.60 11.84 20.95
CA PHE A 407 -8.62 10.49 20.38
C PHE A 407 -9.25 9.44 21.31
N LEU A 408 -9.05 9.53 22.63
CA LEU A 408 -9.57 8.53 23.57
C LEU A 408 -10.80 9.01 24.36
N GLY A 409 -11.21 10.28 24.18
CA GLY A 409 -12.34 10.89 24.85
C GLY A 409 -12.11 11.21 26.34
N GLU A 410 -13.07 11.93 26.91
CA GLU A 410 -13.11 12.31 28.33
C GLU A 410 -14.11 11.46 29.15
N GLY A 411 -14.63 10.37 28.58
CA GLY A 411 -15.72 9.56 29.14
C GLY A 411 -15.37 8.68 30.34
N GLU A 412 -16.40 8.07 30.95
CA GLU A 412 -16.33 7.34 32.24
C GLU A 412 -15.47 6.06 32.22
N SER A 413 -15.11 5.51 31.05
CA SER A 413 -14.16 4.38 30.97
C SER A 413 -13.19 4.48 29.78
N PRO A 414 -12.02 5.13 29.97
CA PRO A 414 -10.96 5.21 28.94
C PRO A 414 -10.51 3.83 28.43
N TYR A 415 -10.65 2.79 29.24
CA TYR A 415 -10.37 1.41 28.87
C TYR A 415 -11.28 0.88 27.75
N SER A 416 -12.57 1.20 27.76
CA SER A 416 -13.50 0.71 26.73
C SER A 416 -13.21 1.36 25.38
N VAL A 417 -12.90 2.66 25.38
CA VAL A 417 -12.55 3.40 24.15
C VAL A 417 -11.25 2.87 23.54
N VAL A 418 -10.21 2.65 24.35
CA VAL A 418 -8.95 2.07 23.86
C VAL A 418 -9.14 0.68 23.24
N MET A 419 -10.04 -0.13 23.78
CA MET A 419 -10.32 -1.47 23.23
C MET A 419 -11.04 -1.42 21.87
N GLU A 420 -11.77 -0.34 21.59
CA GLU A 420 -12.42 -0.11 20.30
C GLU A 420 -11.45 0.48 19.26
N GLU A 421 -10.42 1.20 19.72
CA GLU A 421 -9.43 1.83 18.85
C GLU A 421 -8.43 0.81 18.26
N PRO A 422 -8.07 0.94 16.97
CA PRO A 422 -7.04 0.11 16.36
C PRO A 422 -5.68 0.20 17.06
N GLU A 423 -5.03 -0.95 17.26
CA GLU A 423 -3.75 -1.07 17.97
C GLU A 423 -2.64 -0.16 17.40
N ALA A 424 -2.61 0.02 16.08
CA ALA A 424 -1.65 0.91 15.42
C ALA A 424 -1.79 2.39 15.86
N LEU A 425 -3.02 2.84 16.16
CA LEU A 425 -3.28 4.19 16.66
C LEU A 425 -2.85 4.32 18.12
N VAL A 426 -3.15 3.30 18.93
CA VAL A 426 -2.74 3.26 20.34
C VAL A 426 -1.20 3.23 20.46
N ASP A 427 -0.51 2.41 19.65
CA ASP A 427 0.96 2.39 19.59
C ASP A 427 1.53 3.75 19.16
N SER A 428 0.89 4.42 18.20
CA SER A 428 1.27 5.75 17.75
C SER A 428 1.15 6.80 18.86
N LEU A 429 0.04 6.83 19.61
CA LEU A 429 -0.11 7.73 20.77
C LEU A 429 0.97 7.45 21.83
N CYS A 430 1.15 6.18 22.19
CA CYS A 430 2.15 5.78 23.17
C CYS A 430 3.59 6.13 22.73
N SER A 431 3.89 6.01 21.43
CA SER A 431 5.19 6.39 20.88
C SER A 431 5.48 7.89 21.09
N LEU A 432 4.49 8.75 20.89
CA LEU A 432 4.61 10.20 21.12
C LEU A 432 4.80 10.49 22.63
N ALA A 433 4.09 9.79 23.50
CA ALA A 433 4.25 9.93 24.96
C ALA A 433 5.64 9.50 25.45
N VAL A 434 6.18 8.39 24.94
CA VAL A 434 7.53 7.92 25.25
C VAL A 434 8.57 8.97 24.83
N ILE A 435 8.44 9.54 23.63
CA ILE A 435 9.34 10.61 23.15
C ILE A 435 9.21 11.88 24.00
N ALA A 436 7.99 12.30 24.33
CA ALA A 436 7.73 13.49 25.14
C ALA A 436 8.34 13.35 26.55
N SER A 437 8.27 12.15 27.16
CA SER A 437 8.81 11.87 28.50
C SER A 437 10.33 12.04 28.62
N SER A 438 11.05 12.05 27.49
CA SER A 438 12.50 12.20 27.45
C SER A 438 12.96 13.66 27.41
N ASN A 439 12.02 14.61 27.30
CA ASN A 439 12.30 16.04 27.31
C ASN A 439 11.91 16.67 28.66
N PRO A 440 12.56 17.77 29.07
CA PRO A 440 12.18 18.48 30.30
C PRO A 440 10.72 18.95 30.19
N SER A 441 9.86 18.40 31.04
CA SER A 441 8.41 18.65 31.01
C SER A 441 8.08 20.07 31.44
N SER A 442 7.13 20.70 30.75
CA SER A 442 6.33 21.79 31.31
C SER A 442 5.54 21.28 32.53
N SER A 443 5.40 22.10 33.57
CA SER A 443 4.55 21.77 34.73
C SER A 443 3.10 21.63 34.27
N PRO A 444 2.34 20.62 34.73
CA PRO A 444 0.92 20.52 34.42
C PRO A 444 0.21 21.79 34.94
N PRO A 445 -0.69 22.39 34.15
CA PRO A 445 -1.41 23.60 34.58
C PRO A 445 -2.43 23.28 35.68
N ASN A 446 -2.94 22.04 35.75
CA ASN A 446 -3.91 21.62 36.76
C ASN A 446 -3.79 20.13 37.12
N GLU A 447 -4.14 19.77 38.37
CA GLU A 447 -4.05 18.38 38.87
C GLU A 447 -5.04 17.43 38.18
N THR A 448 -6.22 17.94 37.83
CA THR A 448 -7.23 17.17 37.11
C THR A 448 -6.76 16.74 35.72
N GLU A 449 -6.12 17.65 34.97
CA GLU A 449 -5.59 17.37 33.63
C GLU A 449 -4.45 16.34 33.67
N PHE A 450 -3.56 16.47 34.67
CA PHE A 450 -2.52 15.47 34.90
C PHE A 450 -3.12 14.09 35.20
N THR A 451 -4.11 14.04 36.10
CA THR A 451 -4.76 12.77 36.48
C THR A 451 -5.45 12.13 35.30
N GLN A 452 -6.20 12.91 34.50
CA GLN A 452 -6.88 12.44 33.30
C GLN A 452 -5.89 11.87 32.28
N PHE A 453 -4.81 12.59 32.01
CA PHE A 453 -3.76 12.14 31.09
C PHE A 453 -3.13 10.81 31.54
N ILE A 454 -2.82 10.67 32.84
CA ILE A 454 -2.27 9.42 33.38
C ILE A 454 -3.28 8.27 33.27
N ILE A 455 -4.56 8.51 33.52
CA ILE A 455 -5.61 7.49 33.35
C ILE A 455 -5.68 7.04 31.88
N GLN A 456 -5.72 7.97 30.93
CA GLN A 456 -5.75 7.67 29.49
C GLN A 456 -4.49 6.92 29.02
N LEU A 457 -3.31 7.35 29.48
CA LEU A 457 -2.05 6.65 29.20
C LEU A 457 -2.04 5.23 29.79
N THR A 458 -2.56 5.06 31.01
CA THR A 458 -2.65 3.75 31.67
C THR A 458 -3.68 2.85 30.99
N ALA A 459 -4.74 3.43 30.42
CA ALA A 459 -5.74 2.69 29.67
C ALA A 459 -5.20 2.09 28.36
N CYS A 460 -4.07 2.58 27.84
CA CYS A 460 -3.40 2.02 26.64
C CYS A 460 -2.70 0.66 26.92
N ILE A 461 -2.41 0.36 28.20
CA ILE A 461 -1.64 -0.81 28.65
C ILE A 461 -2.25 -2.20 28.35
N PRO A 462 -3.58 -2.44 28.39
CA PRO A 462 -4.15 -3.77 28.21
C PRO A 462 -4.06 -4.31 26.78
N THR A 463 -3.60 -3.50 25.81
CA THR A 463 -3.26 -4.03 24.48
C THR A 463 -2.09 -5.03 24.63
N PRO A 464 -2.17 -6.23 24.04
CA PRO A 464 -1.22 -7.33 24.30
C PRO A 464 0.25 -6.98 23.97
N THR A 465 0.48 -5.87 23.27
CA THR A 465 1.80 -5.35 22.92
C THR A 465 2.35 -4.29 23.89
N GLN A 466 1.59 -3.72 24.84
CA GLN A 466 2.02 -2.49 25.55
C GLN A 466 2.29 -2.59 27.06
N SER A 467 2.51 -3.81 27.58
CA SER A 467 2.65 -4.06 29.02
C SER A 467 3.81 -3.30 29.70
N SER A 468 4.79 -2.77 28.96
CA SER A 468 5.94 -2.03 29.50
C SER A 468 5.80 -0.50 29.56
N VAL A 469 4.72 0.09 29.00
CA VAL A 469 4.52 1.56 28.95
C VAL A 469 4.38 2.20 30.36
N LEU A 470 4.20 1.38 31.39
CA LEU A 470 4.24 1.74 32.82
C LEU A 470 5.44 2.61 33.20
N ILE A 471 6.61 2.43 32.58
CA ILE A 471 7.83 3.19 32.90
C ILE A 471 7.69 4.66 32.50
N SER A 472 6.97 4.99 31.43
CA SER A 472 6.71 6.38 31.03
C SER A 472 5.73 7.05 32.01
N SER A 473 4.67 6.34 32.43
CA SER A 473 3.75 6.80 33.48
C SER A 473 4.48 7.08 34.81
N ASP A 474 5.41 6.19 35.20
CA ASP A 474 6.26 6.39 36.39
C ASP A 474 7.23 7.58 36.20
N LYS A 475 7.81 7.79 35.01
CA LYS A 475 8.61 8.99 34.71
C LYS A 475 7.78 10.29 34.83
N PHE A 476 6.55 10.31 34.33
CA PHE A 476 5.65 11.47 34.50
C PHE A 476 5.30 11.70 35.97
N SER A 477 5.03 10.63 36.71
CA SER A 477 4.75 10.68 38.16
C SER A 477 5.93 11.18 38.97
N ARG A 478 7.16 10.72 38.67
CA ARG A 478 8.39 11.16 39.32
C ARG A 478 8.74 12.61 39.00
N THR A 479 8.51 13.07 37.76
CA THR A 479 8.80 14.46 37.38
C THR A 479 7.92 15.45 38.16
N ARG A 480 6.70 15.05 38.54
CA ARG A 480 5.84 15.81 39.46
C ARG A 480 6.42 15.89 40.87
N ILE A 481 6.98 14.80 41.41
CA ILE A 481 7.57 14.76 42.77
C ILE A 481 8.77 15.70 42.89
N TYR A 482 9.55 15.88 41.82
CA TYR A 482 10.72 16.78 41.82
C TYR A 482 10.39 18.25 41.50
N ASN A 483 9.22 18.53 40.91
CA ASN A 483 8.80 19.88 40.53
C ASN A 483 7.69 20.46 41.43
N THR A 484 7.25 19.76 42.47
CA THR A 484 6.41 20.36 43.51
C THR A 484 7.22 21.38 44.31
N PRO A 485 6.71 22.61 44.52
CA PRO A 485 7.42 23.68 45.23
C PRO A 485 7.77 23.35 46.69
N GLU A 486 7.25 22.26 47.26
CA GLU A 486 7.59 21.77 48.59
C GLU A 486 8.94 21.04 48.67
N ASN A 487 9.54 20.62 47.54
CA ASN A 487 10.81 19.88 47.51
C ASN A 487 12.03 20.72 47.06
N GLN A 488 11.89 22.04 46.95
CA GLN A 488 13.00 22.98 46.66
C GLN A 488 13.42 23.82 47.88
N GLN A 489 13.33 23.27 49.09
CA GLN A 489 13.89 23.88 50.31
C GLN A 489 15.21 23.24 50.74
#